data_AF-A0A5J4WRE8-F1
#
_entry.id   AF-A0A5J4WRE8-F1
#
_cell.length_a   1.000
_cell.length_b   1.000
_cell.length_c   1.000
_cell.angle_alpha   90.00
_cell.angle_beta   90.00
_cell.angle_gamma   90.00
#
_symmetry.space_group_name_H-M   'P 1'
#
loop_
_entity.id
_entity.type
_entity.pdbx_description
1 polymer ?
#
loop_
_entity_poly.entity_id
_entity_poly.type
_entity_poly.pdbx_seq_one_letter_code
_entity_poly.pdbx_strand_id
1 'polypeptide(L)'
;MQLLLLLLTSLSLGARLKDKVYYTNPNLVREKDGIVTVNVKGVKKQDDIELLSKVLDISDFQLLKEDSSVDNSNFSVIAESQSEFEGLQTTRALTEDELSCGTVKAAHETRLYGLIGYALKAIEKKDIKPSLAYLIANSPSKVTFKNIEPDADLQLRLVLFDTTIQKQCDGQYIEIGSALALQFHGITDTACFPNNVVPTDTSKCTDSQSKPDILLNNAKEIYFENGDIQSVKKLLLRFGVVQLDSNQLIIGWETKDDKTYWVVAEPTEPIQESEPSNEDEDPAEAQIEYKYSYESIEAEDVSTYTGATIGIIVDVPTEEEEVIITPPADQPKPAEEVKPIDCKANPNDKACSGNCKNNKKMTRSECPCIVGDTRDACDEFDGSVMIRAALSAVVAVILIPVLALFW
;
A
#
# COMPACT_ATOMS: atom_id res chain seq x y z
N MET A 1 32.07 -14.11 21.91
CA MET A 1 31.84 -13.27 20.72
C MET A 1 31.08 -13.96 19.59
N GLN A 2 30.86 -15.29 19.63
CA GLN A 2 30.02 -16.03 18.66
C GLN A 2 28.56 -16.23 19.09
N LEU A 3 28.21 -15.91 20.34
CA LEU A 3 26.83 -15.97 20.84
C LEU A 3 26.01 -14.70 20.53
N LEU A 4 26.67 -13.60 20.15
CA LEU A 4 26.03 -12.31 19.85
C LEU A 4 25.61 -12.17 18.38
N LEU A 5 26.21 -12.94 17.47
CA LEU A 5 25.84 -12.93 16.03
C LEU A 5 24.61 -13.80 15.73
N LEU A 6 24.34 -14.83 16.53
CA LEU A 6 23.17 -15.71 16.39
C LEU A 6 21.85 -15.07 16.85
N LEU A 7 21.93 -13.97 17.61
CA LEU A 7 20.77 -13.16 18.02
C LEU A 7 20.36 -12.12 16.97
N LEU A 8 21.22 -11.82 15.98
CA LEU A 8 20.95 -10.81 14.96
C LEU A 8 20.34 -11.37 13.68
N THR A 9 20.39 -12.68 13.44
CA THR A 9 19.84 -13.32 12.23
C THR A 9 18.46 -13.94 12.41
N SER A 10 17.96 -14.05 13.65
CA SER A 10 16.58 -14.46 13.93
C SER A 10 15.58 -13.29 13.99
N LEU A 11 16.05 -12.06 13.71
CA LEU A 11 15.25 -10.83 13.74
C LEU A 11 14.86 -10.31 12.35
N SER A 12 15.38 -10.88 11.25
CA SER A 12 15.34 -10.19 9.95
C SER A 12 14.43 -10.80 8.88
N LEU A 13 13.60 -11.82 9.19
CA LEU A 13 12.56 -12.27 8.26
C LEU A 13 11.28 -12.59 9.06
N GLY A 14 10.30 -11.68 9.01
CA GLY A 14 8.99 -11.80 9.66
C GLY A 14 8.78 -10.97 10.93
N ALA A 15 9.80 -10.27 11.44
CA ALA A 15 9.60 -9.32 12.54
C ALA A 15 9.12 -7.98 11.97
N ARG A 16 7.81 -7.78 11.99
CA ARG A 16 7.17 -6.50 11.63
C ARG A 16 7.71 -5.41 12.56
N LEU A 17 8.04 -4.25 11.99
CA LEU A 17 8.88 -3.25 12.66
C LEU A 17 8.01 -2.15 13.28
N LYS A 18 8.25 -1.86 14.55
CA LYS A 18 7.65 -0.70 15.22
C LYS A 18 7.99 0.59 14.47
N ASP A 19 7.04 1.52 14.46
CA ASP A 19 7.15 2.84 13.82
C ASP A 19 7.38 2.80 12.30
N LYS A 20 7.10 1.67 11.65
CA LYS A 20 7.10 1.52 10.20
C LYS A 20 5.69 1.41 9.67
N VAL A 21 5.56 1.81 8.41
CA VAL A 21 4.37 1.55 7.61
C VAL A 21 4.72 0.80 6.35
N TYR A 22 3.74 0.04 5.88
CA TYR A 22 3.81 -0.84 4.75
C TYR A 22 2.73 -0.45 3.76
N TYR A 23 3.08 -0.35 2.50
CA TYR A 23 2.08 -0.29 1.44
C TYR A 23 2.54 -1.17 0.30
N THR A 24 1.59 -1.81 -0.35
CA THR A 24 1.86 -2.52 -1.59
C THR A 24 2.28 -1.51 -2.64
N ASN A 25 3.44 -1.72 -3.31
CA ASN A 25 3.77 -1.27 -4.69
C ASN A 25 5.19 -0.69 -4.88
N PRO A 26 6.05 -1.43 -5.59
CA PRO A 26 6.87 -0.81 -6.65
C PRO A 26 6.60 -1.33 -8.07
N ASN A 27 5.96 -2.49 -8.25
CA ASN A 27 5.92 -3.15 -9.57
C ASN A 27 4.52 -3.27 -10.19
N LEU A 28 3.62 -2.33 -9.89
CA LEU A 28 2.33 -2.24 -10.58
C LEU A 28 2.49 -1.51 -11.91
N VAL A 29 2.16 -2.18 -13.02
CA VAL A 29 2.11 -1.58 -14.35
C VAL A 29 0.65 -1.47 -14.78
N ARG A 30 0.20 -0.25 -15.03
CA ARG A 30 -1.09 -0.02 -15.70
C ARG A 30 -0.91 -0.24 -17.19
N GLU A 31 -1.52 -1.29 -17.70
CA GLU A 31 -1.59 -1.56 -19.12
C GLU A 31 -2.76 -0.79 -19.76
N LYS A 32 -2.85 -0.86 -21.09
CA LYS A 32 -4.03 -0.37 -21.81
C LYS A 32 -5.28 -1.18 -21.40
N ASP A 33 -6.45 -0.61 -21.66
CA ASP A 33 -7.75 -1.27 -21.48
C ASP A 33 -8.14 -1.59 -20.02
N GLY A 34 -7.50 -0.92 -19.06
CA GLY A 34 -7.84 -1.05 -17.63
C GLY A 34 -7.30 -2.31 -16.97
N ILE A 35 -6.27 -2.94 -17.55
CA ILE A 35 -5.57 -4.07 -16.93
C ILE A 35 -4.43 -3.52 -16.05
N VAL A 36 -4.31 -4.05 -14.84
CA VAL A 36 -3.18 -3.80 -13.94
C VAL A 36 -2.38 -5.08 -13.80
N THR A 37 -1.10 -5.03 -14.10
CA THR A 37 -0.17 -6.15 -13.90
C THR A 37 0.64 -5.93 -12.64
N VAL A 38 0.72 -6.95 -11.79
CA VAL A 38 1.62 -7.05 -10.64
C VAL A 38 2.81 -7.94 -11.04
N ASN A 39 4.02 -7.39 -11.01
CA ASN A 39 5.23 -8.20 -11.18
C ASN A 39 5.70 -8.72 -9.81
N VAL A 40 5.66 -10.04 -9.65
CA VAL A 40 5.95 -10.76 -8.41
C VAL A 40 7.31 -11.48 -8.44
N LYS A 41 8.24 -11.01 -9.28
CA LYS A 41 9.57 -11.59 -9.40
C LYS A 41 10.25 -11.69 -8.04
N GLY A 42 10.75 -12.89 -7.71
CA GLY A 42 11.44 -13.17 -6.46
C GLY A 42 10.54 -13.62 -5.31
N VAL A 43 9.20 -13.58 -5.46
CA VAL A 43 8.26 -14.12 -4.48
C VAL A 43 8.08 -15.63 -4.73
N LYS A 44 8.52 -16.47 -3.79
CA LYS A 44 8.49 -17.94 -3.92
C LYS A 44 7.54 -18.62 -2.94
N LYS A 45 7.30 -18.01 -1.80
CA LYS A 45 6.34 -18.47 -0.79
C LYS A 45 5.48 -17.32 -0.29
N GLN A 46 4.39 -17.63 0.41
CA GLN A 46 3.47 -16.62 0.95
C GLN A 46 4.18 -15.58 1.84
N ASP A 47 5.15 -16.00 2.65
CA ASP A 47 5.94 -15.08 3.49
C ASP A 47 6.75 -14.07 2.67
N ASP A 48 7.06 -14.38 1.41
CA ASP A 48 7.83 -13.49 0.53
C ASP A 48 6.95 -12.36 -0.04
N ILE A 49 5.63 -12.35 0.22
CA ILE A 49 4.74 -11.26 -0.22
C ILE A 49 5.20 -9.91 0.35
N GLU A 50 5.87 -9.89 1.50
CA GLU A 50 6.51 -8.69 2.05
C GLU A 50 7.52 -8.04 1.08
N LEU A 51 8.10 -8.81 0.14
CA LEU A 51 8.97 -8.27 -0.92
C LEU A 51 8.22 -7.35 -1.90
N LEU A 52 6.89 -7.40 -1.92
CA LEU A 52 6.03 -6.54 -2.73
C LEU A 52 5.63 -5.25 -2.00
N SER A 53 5.92 -5.17 -0.70
CA SER A 53 5.64 -4.01 0.12
C SER A 53 6.85 -3.07 0.14
N LYS A 54 6.58 -1.77 0.04
CA LYS A 54 7.55 -0.76 0.44
C LYS A 54 7.37 -0.49 1.92
N VAL A 55 8.50 -0.33 2.62
CA VAL A 55 8.55 -0.03 4.05
C VAL A 55 9.07 1.38 4.22
N LEU A 56 8.33 2.23 4.92
CA LEU A 56 8.71 3.61 5.23
C LEU A 56 8.66 3.83 6.73
N ASP A 57 9.46 4.78 7.24
CA ASP A 57 9.27 5.26 8.61
C ASP A 57 8.01 6.13 8.66
N ILE A 58 7.23 6.01 9.74
CA ILE A 58 6.11 6.94 9.97
C ILE A 58 6.64 8.38 9.96
N SER A 59 7.85 8.63 10.48
CA SER A 59 8.44 9.96 10.52
C SER A 59 8.76 10.57 9.16
N ASP A 60 8.80 9.79 8.08
CA ASP A 60 9.09 10.30 6.73
C ASP A 60 7.92 11.12 6.15
N PHE A 61 6.73 10.99 6.72
CA PHE A 61 5.55 11.73 6.31
C PHE A 61 5.44 13.06 7.07
N GLN A 62 4.92 14.07 6.37
CA GLN A 62 4.73 15.42 6.92
C GLN A 62 3.61 15.44 7.96
N LEU A 63 3.77 16.28 8.98
CA LEU A 63 2.72 16.53 9.96
C LEU A 63 1.57 17.29 9.31
N LEU A 64 0.33 16.92 9.65
CA LEU A 64 -0.88 17.61 9.19
C LEU A 64 -1.10 18.97 9.85
N LYS A 65 -0.50 19.18 11.03
CA LYS A 65 -0.53 20.43 11.79
C LYS A 65 0.88 20.72 12.28
N GLU A 66 1.41 21.88 11.90
CA GLU A 66 2.70 22.37 12.39
C GLU A 66 2.67 22.44 13.93
N ASP A 67 3.82 22.18 14.56
CA ASP A 67 4.02 22.15 16.02
C ASP A 67 3.23 21.08 16.81
N SER A 68 2.58 20.12 16.12
CA SER A 68 1.95 18.98 16.79
C SER A 68 2.99 17.91 17.18
N SER A 69 2.83 17.36 18.39
CA SER A 69 3.67 16.29 18.95
C SER A 69 2.80 15.20 19.59
N VAL A 70 3.39 14.02 19.76
CA VAL A 70 2.78 12.91 20.50
C VAL A 70 2.60 13.23 22.00
N ASP A 71 3.36 14.21 22.49
CA ASP A 71 3.29 14.71 23.87
C ASP A 71 2.15 15.71 24.09
N ASN A 72 1.47 16.16 23.03
CA ASN A 72 0.29 17.01 23.19
C ASN A 72 -0.79 16.26 23.97
N SER A 73 -1.40 16.93 24.95
CA SER A 73 -2.46 16.35 25.76
C SER A 73 -3.67 15.96 24.93
N ASN A 74 -3.93 16.69 23.84
CA ASN A 74 -4.98 16.39 22.88
C ASN A 74 -4.51 16.63 21.46
N PHE A 75 -5.17 15.93 20.53
CA PHE A 75 -5.00 16.16 19.11
C PHE A 75 -6.27 15.76 18.37
N SER A 76 -6.71 16.66 17.49
CA SER A 76 -7.75 16.39 16.50
C SER A 76 -7.53 17.29 15.28
N VAL A 77 -7.69 16.72 14.09
CA VAL A 77 -7.67 17.44 12.80
C VAL A 77 -8.95 17.23 11.99
N ILE A 78 -9.86 16.39 12.49
CA ILE A 78 -11.13 16.04 11.84
C ILE A 78 -12.28 16.85 12.42
N ALA A 79 -12.37 16.92 13.76
CA ALA A 79 -13.38 17.70 14.47
C ALA A 79 -12.87 18.09 15.87
N GLU A 80 -12.97 19.38 16.23
CA GLU A 80 -12.54 19.88 17.54
C GLU A 80 -13.56 19.59 18.66
N SER A 81 -14.77 19.19 18.30
CA SER A 81 -15.84 18.83 19.24
C SER A 81 -16.78 17.77 18.67
N GLN A 82 -17.52 17.10 19.57
CA GLN A 82 -18.58 16.17 19.19
C GLN A 82 -19.63 16.82 18.28
N SER A 83 -20.03 18.07 18.55
CA SER A 83 -21.02 18.76 17.71
C SER A 83 -20.50 19.06 16.30
N GLU A 84 -19.21 19.35 16.15
CA GLU A 84 -18.61 19.48 14.82
C GLU A 84 -18.57 18.13 14.11
N PHE A 85 -18.18 17.07 14.83
CA PHE A 85 -18.12 15.71 14.30
C PHE A 85 -19.47 15.22 13.77
N GLU A 86 -20.54 15.41 14.55
CA GLU A 86 -21.93 15.06 14.16
C GLU A 86 -22.41 15.85 12.92
N GLY A 87 -21.81 17.03 12.67
CA GLY A 87 -22.12 17.86 11.52
C GLY A 87 -21.49 17.39 10.20
N LEU A 88 -20.41 16.59 10.26
CA LEU A 88 -19.63 16.16 9.10
C LEU A 88 -20.45 15.31 8.12
N GLN A 89 -20.20 15.49 6.84
CA GLN A 89 -20.89 14.77 5.77
C GLN A 89 -20.64 13.25 5.83
N THR A 90 -19.42 12.84 6.16
CA THR A 90 -19.04 11.42 6.34
C THR A 90 -19.73 10.78 7.55
N THR A 91 -20.00 11.56 8.60
CA THR A 91 -20.61 11.07 9.85
C THR A 91 -22.11 10.81 9.73
N ARG A 92 -22.79 11.54 8.83
CA ARG A 92 -24.25 11.45 8.66
C ARG A 92 -24.66 10.08 8.14
N ALA A 93 -25.86 9.67 8.54
CA ALA A 93 -26.46 8.43 8.08
C ALA A 93 -26.50 8.34 6.54
N LEU A 94 -26.15 7.18 6.03
CA LEU A 94 -26.40 6.81 4.63
C LEU A 94 -27.92 6.72 4.38
N THR A 95 -28.36 7.14 3.21
CA THR A 95 -29.78 6.99 2.81
C THR A 95 -30.09 5.56 2.36
N GLU A 96 -31.38 5.19 2.34
CA GLU A 96 -31.81 3.89 1.80
C GLU A 96 -31.34 3.66 0.36
N ASP A 97 -31.35 4.72 -0.47
CA ASP A 97 -30.85 4.67 -1.85
C ASP A 97 -29.34 4.38 -1.89
N GLU A 98 -28.54 5.00 -1.01
CA GLU A 98 -27.10 4.73 -0.91
C GLU A 98 -26.84 3.28 -0.47
N LEU A 99 -27.65 2.77 0.47
CA LEU A 99 -27.55 1.40 0.99
C LEU A 99 -27.99 0.33 -0.01
N SER A 100 -28.69 0.69 -1.08
CA SER A 100 -29.02 -0.23 -2.17
C SER A 100 -27.78 -0.73 -2.93
N CYS A 101 -26.64 -0.04 -2.80
CA CYS A 101 -25.37 -0.48 -3.35
C CYS A 101 -24.59 -1.29 -2.30
N GLY A 102 -24.53 -2.63 -2.44
CA GLY A 102 -23.95 -3.49 -1.40
C GLY A 102 -22.49 -3.19 -1.06
N THR A 103 -21.68 -2.75 -2.02
CA THR A 103 -20.30 -2.30 -1.78
C THR A 103 -20.24 -1.07 -0.86
N VAL A 104 -21.18 -0.13 -0.99
CA VAL A 104 -21.24 1.06 -0.13
C VAL A 104 -21.56 0.66 1.30
N LYS A 105 -22.55 -0.22 1.46
CA LYS A 105 -22.90 -0.82 2.74
C LYS A 105 -21.71 -1.55 3.37
N ALA A 106 -21.07 -2.45 2.63
CA ALA A 106 -19.91 -3.21 3.09
C ALA A 106 -18.72 -2.32 3.46
N ALA A 107 -18.47 -1.24 2.70
CA ALA A 107 -17.42 -0.28 3.02
C ALA A 107 -17.71 0.51 4.30
N HIS A 108 -18.98 0.76 4.62
CA HIS A 108 -19.35 1.35 5.91
C HIS A 108 -19.17 0.34 7.06
N GLU A 109 -19.60 -0.91 6.87
CA GLU A 109 -19.44 -1.99 7.86
C GLU A 109 -17.97 -2.29 8.15
N THR A 110 -17.11 -2.31 7.13
CA THR A 110 -15.66 -2.51 7.25
C THR A 110 -14.89 -1.23 7.58
N ARG A 111 -15.59 -0.12 7.84
CA ARG A 111 -15.06 1.21 8.20
C ARG A 111 -14.28 1.93 7.11
N LEU A 112 -14.09 1.33 5.93
CA LEU A 112 -13.41 1.95 4.80
C LEU A 112 -14.06 3.27 4.36
N TYR A 113 -15.40 3.37 4.40
CA TYR A 113 -16.12 4.61 4.09
C TYR A 113 -15.69 5.75 5.03
N GLY A 114 -15.71 5.49 6.34
CA GLY A 114 -15.27 6.44 7.35
C GLY A 114 -13.78 6.75 7.23
N LEU A 115 -12.94 5.73 7.02
CA LEU A 115 -11.51 5.89 6.85
C LEU A 115 -11.17 6.86 5.70
N ILE A 116 -11.80 6.70 4.53
CA ILE A 116 -11.59 7.59 3.37
C ILE A 116 -12.17 8.98 3.65
N GLY A 117 -13.40 9.07 4.16
CA GLY A 117 -14.08 10.34 4.44
C GLY A 117 -13.36 11.21 5.46
N TYR A 118 -12.87 10.61 6.54
CA TYR A 118 -12.09 11.32 7.56
C TYR A 118 -10.67 11.64 7.08
N ALA A 119 -10.06 10.81 6.23
CA ALA A 119 -8.81 11.17 5.56
C ALA A 119 -8.97 12.38 4.64
N LEU A 120 -10.09 12.50 3.89
CA LEU A 120 -10.40 13.68 3.09
C LEU A 120 -10.50 14.95 3.95
N LYS A 121 -11.16 14.87 5.11
CA LYS A 121 -11.22 15.98 6.06
C LYS A 121 -9.85 16.33 6.63
N ALA A 122 -9.05 15.33 6.97
CA ALA A 122 -7.75 15.54 7.61
C ALA A 122 -6.67 16.06 6.65
N ILE A 123 -6.55 15.45 5.47
CA ILE A 123 -5.47 15.70 4.50
C ILE A 123 -5.85 16.86 3.56
N GLU A 124 -7.04 16.78 2.94
CA GLU A 124 -7.49 17.73 1.91
C GLU A 124 -8.32 18.89 2.48
N LYS A 125 -8.68 18.82 3.78
CA LYS A 125 -9.56 19.80 4.46
C LYS A 125 -10.94 19.90 3.82
N LYS A 126 -11.41 18.83 3.17
CA LYS A 126 -12.72 18.74 2.50
C LYS A 126 -13.67 17.88 3.32
N ASP A 127 -14.81 18.44 3.69
CA ASP A 127 -15.90 17.69 4.32
C ASP A 127 -16.91 17.27 3.25
N ILE A 128 -16.74 16.06 2.73
CA ILE A 128 -17.58 15.49 1.68
C ILE A 128 -18.04 14.09 2.07
N LYS A 129 -19.07 13.59 1.39
CA LYS A 129 -19.40 12.17 1.37
C LYS A 129 -18.55 11.50 0.28
N PRO A 130 -17.70 10.51 0.58
CA PRO A 130 -16.90 9.83 -0.44
C PRO A 130 -17.79 9.04 -1.43
N SER A 131 -17.57 9.27 -2.74
CA SER A 131 -18.23 8.51 -3.81
C SER A 131 -17.49 7.20 -4.07
N LEU A 132 -17.98 6.12 -3.45
CA LEU A 132 -17.49 4.77 -3.73
C LEU A 132 -17.95 4.29 -5.10
N ALA A 133 -19.11 4.73 -5.59
CA ALA A 133 -19.56 4.46 -6.95
C ALA A 133 -18.54 4.95 -8.00
N TYR A 134 -17.94 6.12 -7.79
CA TYR A 134 -16.85 6.62 -8.63
C TYR A 134 -15.62 5.70 -8.58
N LEU A 135 -15.21 5.22 -7.40
CA LEU A 135 -14.09 4.27 -7.27
C LEU A 135 -14.36 2.97 -8.02
N ILE A 136 -15.57 2.43 -7.90
CA ILE A 136 -15.99 1.20 -8.58
C ILE A 136 -15.91 1.36 -10.10
N ALA A 137 -16.43 2.47 -10.64
CA ALA A 137 -16.38 2.76 -12.08
C ALA A 137 -14.93 2.86 -12.58
N ASN A 138 -14.06 3.50 -11.81
CA ASN A 138 -12.66 3.76 -12.17
C ASN A 138 -11.68 2.64 -11.79
N SER A 139 -12.16 1.58 -11.14
CA SER A 139 -11.36 0.38 -10.83
C SER A 139 -10.72 -0.20 -12.09
N PRO A 140 -9.62 -0.97 -11.99
CA PRO A 140 -9.19 -1.78 -13.12
C PRO A 140 -10.27 -2.79 -13.50
N SER A 141 -10.27 -3.22 -14.76
CA SER A 141 -11.14 -4.31 -15.24
C SER A 141 -10.55 -5.68 -14.90
N LYS A 142 -9.22 -5.76 -14.76
CA LYS A 142 -8.50 -7.00 -14.45
C LYS A 142 -7.20 -6.71 -13.71
N VAL A 143 -6.87 -7.55 -12.73
CA VAL A 143 -5.55 -7.64 -12.11
C VAL A 143 -4.89 -8.93 -12.57
N THR A 144 -3.64 -8.85 -13.03
CA THR A 144 -2.87 -10.01 -13.50
C THR A 144 -1.52 -10.09 -12.81
N PHE A 145 -0.94 -11.28 -12.75
CA PHE A 145 0.34 -11.51 -12.11
C PHE A 145 1.38 -12.03 -13.11
N LYS A 146 2.58 -11.43 -13.13
CA LYS A 146 3.69 -11.83 -14.00
C LYS A 146 4.92 -12.23 -13.18
N ASN A 147 5.78 -13.04 -13.81
CA ASN A 147 7.03 -13.56 -13.25
C ASN A 147 6.83 -14.40 -11.97
N ILE A 148 5.74 -15.18 -11.92
CA ILE A 148 5.55 -16.20 -10.88
C ILE A 148 6.61 -17.29 -11.11
N GLU A 149 7.46 -17.52 -10.11
CA GLU A 149 8.55 -18.47 -10.21
C GLU A 149 8.03 -19.92 -10.42
N PRO A 150 8.67 -20.75 -11.27
CA PRO A 150 8.24 -22.14 -11.50
C PRO A 150 8.25 -23.00 -10.22
N ASP A 151 9.13 -22.68 -9.28
CA ASP A 151 9.26 -23.35 -7.98
C ASP A 151 8.45 -22.67 -6.85
N ALA A 152 7.62 -21.66 -7.16
CA ALA A 152 6.73 -21.05 -6.20
C ALA A 152 5.80 -22.09 -5.55
N ASP A 153 5.62 -21.98 -4.24
CA ASP A 153 4.80 -22.92 -3.46
C ASP A 153 3.33 -22.91 -3.90
N LEU A 154 2.61 -23.97 -3.54
CA LEU A 154 1.21 -24.13 -3.94
C LEU A 154 0.30 -23.05 -3.33
N GLN A 155 0.57 -22.60 -2.11
CA GLN A 155 -0.28 -21.63 -1.41
C GLN A 155 -0.19 -20.26 -2.08
N LEU A 156 1.01 -19.84 -2.45
CA LEU A 156 1.26 -18.61 -3.21
C LEU A 156 0.56 -18.65 -4.57
N ARG A 157 0.63 -19.79 -5.28
CA ARG A 157 -0.06 -19.95 -6.56
C ARG A 157 -1.58 -19.89 -6.45
N LEU A 158 -2.14 -20.27 -5.30
CA LEU A 158 -3.58 -20.19 -5.04
C LEU A 158 -4.06 -18.75 -4.78
N VAL A 159 -3.17 -17.83 -4.41
CA VAL A 159 -3.51 -16.41 -4.18
C VAL A 159 -3.08 -15.49 -5.33
N LEU A 160 -2.08 -15.87 -6.12
CA LEU A 160 -1.61 -15.13 -7.30
C LEU A 160 -2.31 -15.59 -8.59
N PHE A 161 -3.61 -15.36 -8.69
CA PHE A 161 -4.39 -15.68 -9.89
C PHE A 161 -4.98 -14.42 -10.52
N ASP A 162 -5.00 -14.42 -11.86
CA ASP A 162 -5.64 -13.38 -12.64
C ASP A 162 -7.09 -13.19 -12.22
N THR A 163 -7.43 -11.97 -11.83
CA THR A 163 -8.73 -11.63 -11.26
C THR A 163 -9.42 -10.59 -12.12
N THR A 164 -10.64 -10.89 -12.59
CA THR A 164 -11.50 -9.93 -13.27
C THR A 164 -12.34 -9.19 -12.24
N ILE A 165 -12.30 -7.86 -12.27
CA ILE A 165 -13.04 -7.02 -11.34
C ILE A 165 -14.41 -6.71 -11.93
N GLN A 166 -15.47 -6.99 -11.18
CA GLN A 166 -16.83 -6.67 -11.60
C GLN A 166 -17.19 -5.26 -11.12
N LYS A 167 -17.28 -4.31 -12.06
CA LYS A 167 -17.54 -2.90 -11.76
C LYS A 167 -19.02 -2.59 -11.57
N GLN A 168 -19.60 -3.14 -10.50
CA GLN A 168 -20.99 -2.95 -10.13
C GLN A 168 -21.13 -2.96 -8.61
N CYS A 169 -22.27 -2.50 -8.10
CA CYS A 169 -22.50 -2.35 -6.67
C CYS A 169 -22.32 -3.64 -5.85
N ASP A 170 -22.56 -4.81 -6.43
CA ASP A 170 -22.37 -6.12 -5.78
C ASP A 170 -21.35 -6.98 -6.55
N GLY A 171 -20.32 -6.31 -7.06
CA GLY A 171 -19.29 -6.94 -7.88
C GLY A 171 -18.28 -7.72 -7.05
N GLN A 172 -17.83 -8.85 -7.57
CA GLN A 172 -16.74 -9.60 -6.96
C GLN A 172 -15.39 -8.87 -7.08
N TYR A 173 -14.56 -9.02 -6.05
CA TYR A 173 -13.19 -8.50 -5.94
C TYR A 173 -13.08 -6.97 -5.98
N ILE A 174 -14.16 -6.28 -5.63
CA ILE A 174 -14.24 -4.84 -5.78
C ILE A 174 -13.39 -4.09 -4.74
N GLU A 175 -13.01 -4.74 -3.64
CA GLU A 175 -12.14 -4.20 -2.61
C GLU A 175 -10.74 -3.92 -3.20
N ILE A 176 -10.16 -4.91 -3.88
CA ILE A 176 -8.87 -4.78 -4.59
C ILE A 176 -9.00 -3.72 -5.69
N GLY A 177 -10.11 -3.75 -6.43
CA GLY A 177 -10.40 -2.77 -7.47
C GLY A 177 -10.42 -1.34 -6.93
N SER A 178 -11.09 -1.12 -5.80
CA SER A 178 -11.30 0.19 -5.18
C SER A 178 -10.02 0.74 -4.57
N ALA A 179 -9.19 -0.09 -3.94
CA ALA A 179 -7.86 0.31 -3.45
C ALA A 179 -6.97 0.79 -4.61
N LEU A 180 -6.96 0.06 -5.73
CA LEU A 180 -6.23 0.47 -6.94
C LEU A 180 -6.85 1.70 -7.61
N ALA A 181 -8.18 1.84 -7.60
CA ALA A 181 -8.87 3.02 -8.11
C ALA A 181 -8.47 4.27 -7.33
N LEU A 182 -8.47 4.20 -6.00
CA LEU A 182 -8.04 5.28 -5.12
C LEU A 182 -6.60 5.69 -5.42
N GLN A 183 -5.71 4.71 -5.58
CA GLN A 183 -4.32 4.98 -5.96
C GLN A 183 -4.20 5.69 -7.31
N PHE A 184 -4.92 5.25 -8.34
CA PHE A 184 -4.71 5.76 -9.70
C PHE A 184 -5.56 6.96 -10.08
N HIS A 185 -6.68 7.18 -9.41
CA HIS A 185 -7.68 8.16 -9.82
C HIS A 185 -8.23 9.00 -8.65
N GLY A 186 -7.80 8.74 -7.41
CA GLY A 186 -8.34 9.41 -6.23
C GLY A 186 -9.84 9.14 -6.04
N ILE A 187 -10.52 10.06 -5.36
CA ILE A 187 -11.95 9.98 -5.07
C ILE A 187 -12.61 11.35 -5.22
N THR A 188 -13.94 11.38 -5.31
CA THR A 188 -14.73 12.61 -5.38
C THR A 188 -16.00 12.52 -4.53
N ASP A 189 -16.80 13.58 -4.51
CA ASP A 189 -18.03 13.69 -3.72
C ASP A 189 -19.21 12.93 -4.36
N THR A 190 -20.04 12.32 -3.51
CA THR A 190 -21.37 11.80 -3.89
C THR A 190 -22.27 12.82 -4.57
N ALA A 191 -22.11 14.13 -4.30
CA ALA A 191 -22.82 15.18 -5.01
C ALA A 191 -22.53 15.18 -6.52
N CYS A 192 -21.34 14.73 -6.92
CA CYS A 192 -20.96 14.55 -8.33
C CYS A 192 -21.42 13.19 -8.86
N PHE A 193 -21.10 12.10 -8.14
CA PHE A 193 -21.49 10.73 -8.47
C PHE A 193 -22.15 10.05 -7.26
N PRO A 194 -23.49 9.96 -7.22
CA PRO A 194 -24.21 9.36 -6.10
C PRO A 194 -23.85 7.89 -5.87
N ASN A 195 -23.88 7.46 -4.60
CA ASN A 195 -23.52 6.10 -4.19
C ASN A 195 -24.58 5.03 -4.48
N ASN A 196 -25.68 5.38 -5.16
CA ASN A 196 -26.75 4.43 -5.49
C ASN A 196 -26.58 3.78 -6.89
N VAL A 197 -25.66 4.27 -7.72
CA VAL A 197 -25.44 3.73 -9.06
C VAL A 197 -23.99 3.92 -9.51
N VAL A 198 -23.40 2.87 -10.08
CA VAL A 198 -22.06 2.95 -10.67
C VAL A 198 -22.15 3.69 -12.01
N PRO A 199 -21.47 4.84 -12.19
CA PRO A 199 -21.51 5.59 -13.43
C PRO A 199 -20.76 4.86 -14.56
N THR A 200 -21.24 5.01 -15.79
CA THR A 200 -20.58 4.49 -17.00
C THR A 200 -19.59 5.47 -17.62
N ASP A 201 -19.74 6.77 -17.31
CA ASP A 201 -18.82 7.84 -17.68
C ASP A 201 -18.50 8.67 -16.45
N THR A 202 -17.21 8.82 -16.17
CA THR A 202 -16.68 9.54 -15.01
C THR A 202 -15.98 10.84 -15.40
N SER A 203 -16.07 11.24 -16.68
CA SER A 203 -15.44 12.47 -17.19
C SER A 203 -16.14 13.76 -16.76
N LYS A 204 -17.41 13.66 -16.36
CA LYS A 204 -18.24 14.77 -15.88
C LYS A 204 -19.16 14.27 -14.77
N CYS A 205 -19.56 15.18 -13.88
CA CYS A 205 -20.56 14.89 -12.88
C CYS A 205 -21.92 14.58 -13.51
N THR A 206 -22.84 14.03 -12.72
CA THR A 206 -24.21 13.69 -13.15
C THR A 206 -25.01 14.89 -13.69
N ASP A 207 -24.63 16.12 -13.35
CA ASP A 207 -25.19 17.35 -13.95
C ASP A 207 -24.77 17.57 -15.43
N SER A 208 -23.86 16.75 -15.96
CA SER A 208 -23.30 16.80 -17.31
C SER A 208 -22.54 18.09 -17.69
N GLN A 209 -22.33 18.99 -16.73
CA GLN A 209 -21.70 20.30 -16.93
C GLN A 209 -20.41 20.44 -16.14
N SER A 210 -20.39 20.01 -14.89
CA SER A 210 -19.23 20.14 -14.01
C SER A 210 -18.27 18.97 -14.18
N LYS A 211 -16.99 19.27 -13.93
CA LYS A 211 -15.95 18.25 -13.83
C LYS A 211 -15.84 17.81 -12.38
N PRO A 212 -15.57 16.52 -12.11
CA PRO A 212 -15.34 16.07 -10.74
C PRO A 212 -14.11 16.76 -10.12
N ASP A 213 -14.25 17.18 -8.87
CA ASP A 213 -13.13 17.60 -8.01
C ASP A 213 -12.48 16.33 -7.47
N ILE A 214 -11.30 15.98 -7.99
CA ILE A 214 -10.60 14.74 -7.63
C ILE A 214 -9.65 15.03 -6.47
N LEU A 215 -9.86 14.32 -5.37
CA LEU A 215 -9.16 14.46 -4.09
C LEU A 215 -8.41 13.16 -3.77
N LEU A 216 -7.42 13.23 -2.85
CA LEU A 216 -6.60 12.08 -2.46
C LEU A 216 -5.93 11.41 -3.67
N ASN A 217 -5.48 12.21 -4.64
CA ASN A 217 -4.78 11.69 -5.80
C ASN A 217 -3.45 11.02 -5.36
N ASN A 218 -3.18 9.81 -5.86
CA ASN A 218 -2.07 8.95 -5.42
C ASN A 218 -2.12 8.52 -3.94
N ALA A 219 -3.29 8.59 -3.30
CA ALA A 219 -3.46 8.03 -1.97
C ALA A 219 -3.43 6.50 -2.01
N LYS A 220 -2.81 5.90 -1.00
CA LYS A 220 -2.73 4.46 -0.81
C LYS A 220 -3.27 4.10 0.55
N GLU A 221 -3.78 2.88 0.65
CA GLU A 221 -3.95 2.23 1.93
C GLU A 221 -2.57 1.83 2.46
N ILE A 222 -2.33 2.20 3.71
CA ILE A 222 -1.05 2.08 4.40
C ILE A 222 -1.31 1.26 5.65
N TYR A 223 -0.60 0.15 5.80
CA TYR A 223 -0.70 -0.75 6.93
C TYR A 223 0.43 -0.51 7.92
N PHE A 224 0.17 -0.77 9.19
CA PHE A 224 1.19 -0.73 10.24
C PHE A 224 0.92 -1.83 11.24
N GLU A 225 1.98 -2.28 11.90
CA GLU A 225 1.96 -3.49 12.71
C GLU A 225 2.97 -3.30 13.83
N ASN A 226 2.77 -3.98 14.96
CA ASN A 226 3.62 -3.81 16.14
C ASN A 226 3.72 -2.33 16.63
N GLY A 227 2.66 -1.54 16.42
CA GLY A 227 2.58 -0.16 16.88
C GLY A 227 2.20 -0.07 18.36
N ASP A 228 2.76 0.84 19.13
CA ASP A 228 2.23 1.17 20.46
C ASP A 228 1.37 2.44 20.40
N ILE A 229 0.90 2.92 21.56
CA ILE A 229 0.16 4.19 21.67
C ILE A 229 0.92 5.34 20.99
N GLN A 230 2.24 5.38 21.11
CA GLN A 230 3.05 6.43 20.50
C GLN A 230 3.11 6.28 18.98
N SER A 231 3.22 5.06 18.45
CA SER A 231 3.12 4.81 17.01
C SER A 231 1.77 5.24 16.45
N VAL A 232 0.65 4.90 17.12
CA VAL A 232 -0.70 5.33 16.70
C VAL A 232 -0.82 6.86 16.73
N LYS A 233 -0.31 7.52 17.77
CA LYS A 233 -0.25 9.00 17.80
C LYS A 233 0.56 9.55 16.63
N LYS A 234 1.73 8.98 16.30
CA LYS A 234 2.54 9.42 15.14
C LYS A 234 1.78 9.28 13.83
N LEU A 235 0.99 8.21 13.65
CA LEU A 235 0.14 8.01 12.48
C LEU A 235 -0.95 9.08 12.41
N LEU A 236 -1.69 9.31 13.50
CA LEU A 236 -2.73 10.34 13.57
C LEU A 236 -2.20 11.74 13.24
N LEU A 237 -1.00 12.08 13.71
CA LEU A 237 -0.34 13.36 13.40
C LEU A 237 -0.09 13.58 11.89
N ARG A 238 -0.02 12.52 11.09
CA ARG A 238 0.40 12.54 9.67
C ARG A 238 -0.69 12.16 8.68
N PHE A 239 -1.61 11.32 9.12
CA PHE A 239 -2.69 10.78 8.29
C PHE A 239 -4.09 11.13 8.81
N GLY A 240 -4.18 11.57 10.07
CA GLY A 240 -5.40 12.13 10.67
C GLY A 240 -6.40 11.11 11.20
N VAL A 241 -6.49 9.95 10.57
CA VAL A 241 -7.35 8.83 10.98
C VAL A 241 -6.57 7.53 10.94
N VAL A 242 -6.87 6.60 11.83
CA VAL A 242 -6.28 5.26 11.85
C VAL A 242 -7.39 4.23 12.13
N GLN A 243 -7.50 3.21 11.29
CA GLN A 243 -8.29 2.03 11.59
C GLN A 243 -7.42 1.01 12.33
N LEU A 244 -7.88 0.49 13.46
CA LEU A 244 -7.26 -0.64 14.14
C LEU A 244 -7.89 -1.96 13.67
N ASP A 245 -7.19 -3.09 13.83
CA ASP A 245 -7.71 -4.44 13.54
C ASP A 245 -8.97 -4.79 14.35
N SER A 246 -9.22 -4.10 15.47
CA SER A 246 -10.48 -4.15 16.22
C SER A 246 -11.66 -3.49 15.50
N ASN A 247 -11.46 -2.97 14.28
CA ASN A 247 -12.40 -2.15 13.50
C ASN A 247 -12.77 -0.80 14.14
N GLN A 248 -11.94 -0.30 15.07
CA GLN A 248 -12.10 1.05 15.60
C GLN A 248 -11.45 2.08 14.68
N LEU A 249 -12.17 3.16 14.36
CA LEU A 249 -11.62 4.32 13.64
C LEU A 249 -11.19 5.39 14.64
N ILE A 250 -9.89 5.47 14.89
CA ILE A 250 -9.29 6.48 15.75
C ILE A 250 -9.12 7.76 14.94
N ILE A 251 -9.69 8.88 15.41
CA ILE A 251 -9.65 10.19 14.74
C ILE A 251 -8.90 11.26 15.55
N GLY A 252 -8.41 10.88 16.74
CA GLY A 252 -7.70 11.77 17.64
C GLY A 252 -7.43 11.11 18.99
N TRP A 253 -6.92 11.91 19.93
CA TRP A 253 -6.79 11.49 21.32
C TRP A 253 -6.95 12.66 22.27
N GLU A 254 -7.20 12.32 23.52
CA GLU A 254 -7.17 13.22 24.66
C GLU A 254 -6.48 12.55 25.84
N THR A 255 -5.97 13.36 26.76
CA THR A 255 -5.30 12.89 27.98
C THR A 255 -6.10 13.38 29.17
N LYS A 256 -6.56 12.44 30.00
CA LYS A 256 -7.34 12.70 31.21
C LYS A 256 -6.70 11.90 32.34
N ASP A 257 -6.40 12.56 33.46
CA ASP A 257 -5.82 11.93 34.65
C ASP A 257 -4.61 11.01 34.34
N ASP A 258 -3.66 11.53 33.55
CA ASP A 258 -2.44 10.83 33.09
C ASP A 258 -2.68 9.57 32.22
N LYS A 259 -3.91 9.36 31.76
CA LYS A 259 -4.29 8.29 30.84
C LYS A 259 -4.62 8.84 29.47
N THR A 260 -4.28 8.08 28.42
CA THR A 260 -4.66 8.40 27.04
C THR A 260 -6.03 7.81 26.75
N TYR A 261 -6.90 8.60 26.14
CA TYR A 261 -8.18 8.17 25.59
C TYR A 261 -8.16 8.40 24.09
N TRP A 262 -8.55 7.39 23.33
CA TRP A 262 -8.78 7.51 21.91
C TRP A 262 -10.11 8.21 21.67
N VAL A 263 -10.09 9.18 20.76
CA VAL A 263 -11.32 9.72 20.17
C VAL A 263 -11.63 8.85 18.97
N VAL A 264 -12.80 8.20 18.99
CA VAL A 264 -13.18 7.22 17.97
C VAL A 264 -14.44 7.64 17.22
N ALA A 265 -14.46 7.32 15.93
CA ALA A 265 -15.64 7.34 15.09
C ALA A 265 -16.24 5.93 15.04
N GLU A 266 -17.09 5.61 15.99
CA GLU A 266 -17.72 4.29 16.09
C GLU A 266 -18.97 4.28 15.21
N PRO A 267 -19.17 3.35 14.28
CA PRO A 267 -20.44 3.31 13.60
C PRO A 267 -21.50 2.75 14.52
N THR A 268 -22.71 3.27 14.38
CA THR A 268 -23.83 2.76 15.16
C THR A 268 -24.12 1.32 14.76
N GLU A 269 -23.82 0.40 15.66
CA GLU A 269 -24.19 -1.00 15.51
C GLU A 269 -25.72 -1.15 15.56
N PRO A 270 -26.27 -2.22 14.93
CA PRO A 270 -27.66 -2.58 15.17
C PRO A 270 -27.89 -2.69 16.68
N ILE A 271 -28.94 -2.04 17.17
CA ILE A 271 -29.45 -2.33 18.51
C ILE A 271 -29.88 -3.79 18.47
N GLN A 272 -29.07 -4.70 19.01
CA GLN A 272 -29.55 -6.04 19.33
C GLN A 272 -30.56 -5.85 20.46
N GLU A 273 -31.84 -5.69 20.13
CA GLU A 273 -32.87 -5.92 21.12
C GLU A 273 -32.68 -7.36 21.61
N SER A 274 -32.36 -7.48 22.89
CA SER A 274 -32.35 -8.75 23.61
C SER A 274 -33.59 -9.54 23.24
N GLU A 275 -33.41 -10.83 22.93
CA GLU A 275 -34.48 -11.75 22.53
C GLU A 275 -35.82 -11.41 23.21
N PRO A 276 -36.90 -11.19 22.44
CA PRO A 276 -38.19 -10.85 23.04
C PRO A 276 -38.58 -11.97 24.00
N SER A 277 -38.70 -11.65 25.29
CA SER A 277 -39.12 -12.61 26.31
C SER A 277 -40.59 -13.02 26.19
N ASN A 278 -41.30 -12.53 25.16
CA ASN A 278 -42.71 -12.77 24.91
C ASN A 278 -42.91 -13.21 23.45
N GLU A 279 -43.43 -14.41 23.23
CA GLU A 279 -43.66 -15.05 21.92
C GLU A 279 -44.75 -14.38 21.05
N ASP A 280 -45.33 -13.25 21.48
CA ASP A 280 -46.54 -12.65 20.87
C ASP A 280 -46.37 -11.21 20.36
N GLU A 281 -45.18 -10.59 20.48
CA GLU A 281 -44.90 -9.28 19.87
C GLU A 281 -43.95 -9.47 18.69
N ASP A 282 -44.44 -9.15 17.48
CA ASP A 282 -43.63 -9.04 16.27
C ASP A 282 -42.55 -7.97 16.54
N PRO A 283 -41.26 -8.34 16.68
CA PRO A 283 -40.24 -7.37 17.03
C PRO A 283 -40.18 -6.36 15.89
N ALA A 284 -40.53 -5.10 16.18
CA ALA A 284 -40.35 -4.03 15.24
C ALA A 284 -38.86 -3.96 14.92
N GLU A 285 -38.44 -4.42 13.74
CA GLU A 285 -37.05 -4.36 13.31
C GLU A 285 -36.58 -2.91 13.43
N ALA A 286 -35.75 -2.62 14.43
CA ALA A 286 -35.16 -1.32 14.60
C ALA A 286 -34.34 -1.01 13.34
N GLN A 287 -34.71 0.07 12.63
CA GLN A 287 -33.98 0.48 11.43
C GLN A 287 -32.52 0.77 11.79
N ILE A 288 -31.60 0.07 11.14
CA ILE A 288 -30.15 0.27 11.32
C ILE A 288 -29.76 1.57 10.63
N GLU A 289 -29.35 2.56 11.43
CA GLU A 289 -28.74 3.78 10.88
C GLU A 289 -27.25 3.53 10.62
N TYR A 290 -26.83 3.60 9.35
CA TYR A 290 -25.41 3.54 8.96
C TYR A 290 -24.80 4.94 9.09
N LYS A 291 -24.48 5.34 10.32
CA LYS A 291 -23.82 6.61 10.69
C LYS A 291 -22.64 6.34 11.62
N TYR A 292 -21.87 7.37 11.94
CA TYR A 292 -20.82 7.32 12.97
C TYR A 292 -21.21 8.15 14.20
N SER A 293 -20.89 7.66 15.39
CA SER A 293 -20.94 8.34 16.68
C SER A 293 -19.53 8.73 17.13
N TYR A 294 -19.49 9.81 17.92
CA TYR A 294 -18.27 10.26 18.57
C TYR A 294 -18.17 9.58 19.93
N GLU A 295 -17.09 8.85 20.18
CA GLU A 295 -16.83 8.27 21.50
C GLU A 295 -15.40 8.57 21.98
N SER A 296 -15.23 8.46 23.30
CA SER A 296 -13.94 8.56 23.97
C SER A 296 -13.72 7.31 24.79
N ILE A 297 -12.70 6.54 24.40
CA ILE A 297 -12.43 5.22 24.96
C ILE A 297 -11.01 5.22 25.51
N GLU A 298 -10.79 4.67 26.72
CA GLU A 298 -9.45 4.58 27.30
C GLU A 298 -8.56 3.73 26.37
N ALA A 299 -7.38 4.24 26.03
CA ALA A 299 -6.42 3.50 25.23
C ALA A 299 -5.91 2.31 26.05
N GLU A 300 -6.26 1.10 25.63
CA GLU A 300 -5.79 -0.11 26.29
C GLU A 300 -4.26 -0.21 26.20
N ASP A 301 -3.62 -0.60 27.30
CA ASP A 301 -2.20 -0.95 27.32
C ASP A 301 -2.01 -2.38 26.76
N VAL A 302 -2.35 -2.54 25.48
CA VAL A 302 -2.06 -3.76 24.73
C VAL A 302 -0.60 -3.74 24.28
N SER A 303 0.01 -4.93 24.16
CA SER A 303 1.43 -5.03 23.78
C SER A 303 1.75 -4.34 22.46
N THR A 304 0.82 -4.42 21.51
CA THR A 304 0.95 -3.88 20.16
C THR A 304 -0.41 -3.76 19.47
N TYR A 305 -0.58 -2.70 18.69
CA TYR A 305 -1.63 -2.49 17.70
C TYR A 305 -1.16 -2.85 16.29
N THR A 306 -2.13 -3.24 15.48
CA THR A 306 -2.04 -3.41 14.04
C THR A 306 -3.25 -2.71 13.42
N GLY A 307 -3.08 -2.21 12.20
CA GLY A 307 -4.17 -1.57 11.49
C GLY A 307 -3.75 -0.90 10.18
N ALA A 308 -4.58 0.04 9.73
CA ALA A 308 -4.44 0.73 8.46
C ALA A 308 -4.77 2.22 8.54
N THR A 309 -4.33 2.97 7.54
CA THR A 309 -4.68 4.37 7.29
C THR A 309 -4.66 4.66 5.79
N ILE A 310 -5.20 5.81 5.38
CA ILE A 310 -5.03 6.36 4.04
C ILE A 310 -3.97 7.44 4.07
N GLY A 311 -3.02 7.40 3.14
CA GLY A 311 -1.99 8.42 3.02
C GLY A 311 -1.58 8.67 1.57
N ILE A 312 -1.24 9.93 1.26
CA ILE A 312 -0.69 10.30 -0.04
C ILE A 312 0.80 9.95 -0.02
N ILE A 313 1.19 9.02 -0.89
CA ILE A 313 2.59 8.65 -1.05
C ILE A 313 3.09 9.26 -2.34
N VAL A 314 3.90 10.31 -2.22
CA VAL A 314 4.68 10.82 -3.33
C VAL A 314 5.85 9.86 -3.50
N ASP A 315 5.66 8.82 -4.32
CA ASP A 315 6.80 8.00 -4.73
C ASP A 315 7.82 8.96 -5.38
N VAL A 316 8.96 9.18 -4.72
CA VAL A 316 10.12 9.77 -5.39
C VAL A 316 10.39 8.84 -6.57
N PRO A 317 10.38 9.33 -7.82
CA PRO A 317 10.66 8.47 -8.96
C PRO A 317 12.02 7.81 -8.71
N THR A 318 11.99 6.52 -8.44
CA THR A 318 13.13 5.64 -8.66
C THR A 318 13.51 5.85 -10.11
N GLU A 319 14.77 6.22 -10.36
CA GLU A 319 15.32 6.50 -11.68
C GLU A 319 14.63 5.66 -12.76
N GLU A 320 14.05 6.36 -13.73
CA GLU A 320 13.19 5.84 -14.79
C GLU A 320 13.74 4.50 -15.31
N GLU A 321 13.04 3.39 -15.06
CA GLU A 321 13.10 2.27 -15.99
C GLU A 321 12.53 2.83 -17.29
N GLU A 322 13.42 3.10 -18.26
CA GLU A 322 13.08 3.60 -19.58
C GLU A 322 11.92 2.79 -20.15
N VAL A 323 10.74 3.42 -20.19
CA VAL A 323 9.65 2.96 -21.04
C VAL A 323 10.20 3.04 -22.46
N ILE A 324 10.48 1.88 -23.07
CA ILE A 324 10.85 1.77 -24.48
C ILE A 324 9.63 2.20 -25.30
N ILE A 325 9.49 3.51 -25.49
CA ILE A 325 8.67 4.09 -26.54
C ILE A 325 9.51 3.91 -27.80
N THR A 326 9.17 2.91 -28.63
CA THR A 326 9.75 2.79 -29.96
C THR A 326 9.50 4.09 -30.74
N PRO A 327 10.54 4.87 -31.10
CA PRO A 327 10.36 6.06 -31.92
C PRO A 327 10.16 5.65 -33.39
N PRO A 328 9.63 6.56 -34.23
CA PRO A 328 9.50 6.31 -35.66
C PRO A 328 10.86 6.01 -36.29
N ALA A 329 10.86 5.09 -37.26
CA ALA A 329 12.03 4.64 -38.00
C ALA A 329 12.66 5.77 -38.84
N ASP A 330 13.46 6.64 -38.22
CA ASP A 330 14.48 7.47 -38.90
C ASP A 330 15.34 8.31 -37.92
N GLN A 331 15.84 7.71 -36.84
CA GLN A 331 16.92 8.32 -36.04
C GLN A 331 18.13 7.38 -35.88
N PRO A 332 19.38 7.93 -35.83
CA PRO A 332 20.59 7.12 -35.72
C PRO A 332 20.61 6.35 -34.40
N LYS A 333 20.85 5.03 -34.50
CA LYS A 333 20.94 4.10 -33.37
C LYS A 333 21.90 4.63 -32.29
N PRO A 334 21.49 4.74 -31.00
CA PRO A 334 22.41 5.00 -29.90
C PRO A 334 23.49 3.91 -29.83
N ALA A 335 24.73 4.32 -29.58
CA ALA A 335 25.87 3.42 -29.54
C ALA A 335 25.70 2.41 -28.39
N GLU A 336 25.69 1.13 -28.76
CA GLU A 336 25.62 -0.03 -27.86
C GLU A 336 26.77 0.02 -26.84
N GLU A 337 26.46 -0.18 -25.57
CA GLU A 337 27.41 -0.10 -24.45
C GLU A 337 28.44 -1.25 -24.55
N VAL A 338 29.65 -0.94 -25.05
CA VAL A 338 30.71 -1.93 -25.27
C VAL A 338 31.47 -2.21 -23.97
N LYS A 339 31.21 -3.37 -23.37
CA LYS A 339 31.95 -3.90 -22.20
C LYS A 339 33.43 -4.19 -22.53
N PRO A 340 34.37 -4.03 -21.58
CA PRO A 340 35.78 -4.37 -21.79
C PRO A 340 35.97 -5.87 -22.09
N ILE A 341 36.89 -6.18 -23.01
CA ILE A 341 37.19 -7.56 -23.42
C ILE A 341 38.18 -8.19 -22.43
N ASP A 342 37.82 -9.35 -21.87
CA ASP A 342 38.74 -10.12 -21.01
C ASP A 342 39.68 -10.99 -21.86
N CYS A 343 40.91 -10.52 -22.03
CA CYS A 343 41.95 -11.25 -22.77
C CYS A 343 42.43 -12.54 -22.09
N LYS A 344 42.11 -12.78 -20.81
CA LYS A 344 42.34 -14.08 -20.16
C LYS A 344 41.29 -15.08 -20.60
N ALA A 345 40.04 -14.66 -20.68
CA ALA A 345 38.93 -15.51 -21.13
C ALA A 345 38.93 -15.71 -22.66
N ASN A 346 39.33 -14.70 -23.43
CA ASN A 346 39.36 -14.76 -24.90
C ASN A 346 40.70 -14.27 -25.48
N PRO A 347 41.75 -15.09 -25.42
CA PRO A 347 43.12 -14.69 -25.78
C PRO A 347 43.31 -14.44 -27.29
N ASN A 348 42.41 -14.93 -28.13
CA ASN A 348 42.48 -14.78 -29.59
C ASN A 348 41.67 -13.59 -30.12
N ASP A 349 41.08 -12.79 -29.23
CA ASP A 349 40.37 -11.58 -29.65
C ASP A 349 41.32 -10.59 -30.33
N LYS A 350 40.80 -9.82 -31.30
CA LYS A 350 41.58 -8.78 -31.99
C LYS A 350 42.06 -7.71 -31.02
N ALA A 351 41.33 -7.44 -29.94
CA ALA A 351 41.75 -6.52 -28.88
C ALA A 351 42.95 -7.06 -28.07
N CYS A 352 43.19 -8.37 -28.08
CA CYS A 352 44.20 -9.06 -27.27
C CYS A 352 45.45 -9.46 -28.05
N SER A 353 45.48 -9.17 -29.35
CA SER A 353 46.53 -9.62 -30.28
C SER A 353 47.12 -8.49 -31.12
N GLY A 354 48.27 -8.75 -31.76
CA GLY A 354 48.95 -7.78 -32.62
C GLY A 354 49.35 -6.49 -31.89
N ASN A 355 49.11 -5.35 -32.54
CA ASN A 355 49.49 -4.02 -32.03
C ASN A 355 48.66 -3.57 -30.80
N CYS A 356 47.53 -4.21 -30.52
CA CYS A 356 46.71 -3.91 -29.35
C CYS A 356 47.25 -4.54 -28.04
N LYS A 357 48.26 -5.41 -28.12
CA LYS A 357 48.94 -5.94 -26.94
C LYS A 357 49.72 -4.86 -26.15
N ASN A 358 50.06 -3.75 -26.80
CA ASN A 358 50.61 -2.55 -26.15
C ASN A 358 49.82 -1.31 -26.62
N ASN A 359 48.60 -1.20 -26.12
CA ASN A 359 47.60 -0.22 -26.54
C ASN A 359 47.77 1.17 -25.93
N LYS A 360 48.79 1.43 -25.09
CA LYS A 360 48.97 2.69 -24.34
C LYS A 360 48.94 4.00 -25.15
N LYS A 361 49.16 3.93 -26.47
CA LYS A 361 49.13 5.08 -27.39
C LYS A 361 48.02 5.00 -28.45
N MET A 362 47.15 4.00 -28.36
CA MET A 362 46.07 3.74 -29.31
C MET A 362 44.76 4.30 -28.78
N THR A 363 43.90 4.76 -29.67
CA THR A 363 42.54 5.20 -29.36
C THR A 363 41.58 4.02 -29.19
N ARG A 364 40.36 4.26 -28.67
CA ARG A 364 39.33 3.22 -28.50
C ARG A 364 38.86 2.62 -29.84
N SER A 365 38.88 3.41 -30.91
CA SER A 365 38.54 2.95 -32.27
C SER A 365 39.64 2.09 -32.90
N GLU A 366 40.90 2.29 -32.50
CA GLU A 366 42.04 1.50 -32.98
C GLU A 366 42.22 0.20 -32.19
N CYS A 367 42.01 0.25 -30.88
CA CYS A 367 42.06 -0.91 -29.99
C CYS A 367 40.93 -0.81 -28.94
N PRO A 368 39.96 -1.74 -28.94
CA PRO A 368 38.92 -1.81 -27.92
C PRO A 368 39.50 -1.91 -26.50
N CYS A 369 38.73 -1.45 -25.49
CA CYS A 369 39.14 -1.55 -24.09
C CYS A 369 39.22 -3.01 -23.64
N ILE A 370 40.27 -3.36 -22.90
CA ILE A 370 40.46 -4.68 -22.30
C ILE A 370 40.39 -4.57 -20.76
N VAL A 371 40.15 -5.69 -20.08
CA VAL A 371 40.16 -5.69 -18.61
C VAL A 371 41.57 -5.32 -18.09
N GLY A 372 41.66 -4.25 -17.28
CA GLY A 372 42.91 -3.70 -16.76
C GLY A 372 43.63 -2.72 -17.70
N ASP A 373 42.92 -2.17 -18.68
CA ASP A 373 43.42 -1.12 -19.58
C ASP A 373 43.58 0.21 -18.85
N THR A 374 44.81 0.74 -18.82
CA THR A 374 45.15 1.95 -18.05
C THR A 374 45.00 3.24 -18.86
N ARG A 375 44.29 3.21 -19.99
CA ARG A 375 43.96 4.41 -20.77
C ARG A 375 42.76 5.10 -20.14
N ASP A 376 42.83 6.42 -19.96
CA ASP A 376 41.75 7.22 -19.37
C ASP A 376 40.38 6.99 -20.04
N ALA A 377 40.38 6.70 -21.35
CA ALA A 377 39.17 6.38 -22.12
C ALA A 377 38.53 5.02 -21.79
N CYS A 378 39.14 4.23 -20.91
CA CYS A 378 38.71 2.90 -20.47
C CYS A 378 38.57 2.80 -18.93
N ASP A 379 38.78 3.90 -18.20
CA ASP A 379 38.93 3.92 -16.73
C ASP A 379 37.59 4.03 -15.95
N GLU A 380 36.45 4.01 -16.65
CA GLU A 380 35.11 4.05 -16.03
C GLU A 380 34.61 2.69 -15.52
N PHE A 381 35.43 1.64 -15.59
CA PHE A 381 35.02 0.28 -15.24
C PHE A 381 35.98 -0.40 -14.26
N ASP A 382 36.16 0.15 -13.06
CA ASP A 382 36.89 -0.54 -11.99
C ASP A 382 35.94 -1.05 -10.90
N GLY A 383 35.31 -2.21 -11.19
CA GLY A 383 34.55 -3.00 -10.24
C GLY A 383 35.47 -3.77 -9.29
N SER A 384 35.74 -3.21 -8.12
CA SER A 384 36.60 -3.81 -7.10
C SER A 384 35.95 -3.84 -5.71
N VAL A 385 34.87 -4.62 -5.51
CA VAL A 385 34.51 -5.13 -4.17
C VAL A 385 34.00 -6.59 -4.22
N MET A 386 34.89 -7.48 -3.76
CA MET A 386 34.67 -8.76 -3.03
C MET A 386 33.99 -9.97 -3.71
N ILE A 387 34.82 -10.99 -3.91
CA ILE A 387 34.50 -12.42 -4.04
C ILE A 387 34.52 -13.07 -2.64
N ARG A 388 33.73 -14.15 -2.46
CA ARG A 388 33.80 -15.29 -1.48
C ARG A 388 32.65 -15.24 -0.44
N ALA A 389 31.89 -16.30 -0.16
CA ALA A 389 32.14 -17.74 -0.26
C ALA A 389 30.84 -18.54 -0.49
N ALA A 390 31.03 -19.78 -0.97
CA ALA A 390 30.01 -20.79 -1.26
C ALA A 390 29.97 -21.91 -0.18
N LEU A 391 28.96 -22.79 -0.29
CA LEU A 391 28.72 -24.10 0.40
C LEU A 391 28.19 -24.02 1.85
N SER A 392 27.30 -24.89 2.36
CA SER A 392 26.80 -26.21 1.94
C SER A 392 25.56 -26.65 2.77
N ALA A 393 24.78 -27.55 2.17
CA ALA A 393 24.13 -28.76 2.72
C ALA A 393 23.08 -28.73 3.86
N VAL A 394 21.85 -29.06 3.43
CA VAL A 394 20.85 -30.01 3.95
C VAL A 394 21.24 -30.87 5.19
N VAL A 395 20.33 -30.92 6.18
CA VAL A 395 19.70 -32.10 6.82
C VAL A 395 19.41 -31.82 8.31
N ALA A 396 18.17 -32.16 8.70
CA ALA A 396 17.62 -32.33 10.05
C ALA A 396 17.14 -31.06 10.78
N VAL A 397 15.82 -31.00 11.06
CA VAL A 397 15.19 -30.57 12.34
C VAL A 397 13.63 -30.43 12.26
N ILE A 398 12.94 -30.79 11.16
CA ILE A 398 11.46 -30.82 11.15
C ILE A 398 10.91 -32.22 10.83
N LEU A 399 11.28 -33.21 11.64
CA LEU A 399 10.54 -34.48 11.76
C LEU A 399 10.15 -34.75 13.23
N ILE A 400 10.13 -33.73 14.09
CA ILE A 400 9.92 -33.91 15.54
C ILE A 400 8.63 -33.25 16.10
N PRO A 401 7.98 -32.24 15.49
CA PRO A 401 6.68 -31.79 16.01
C PRO A 401 5.47 -32.66 15.62
N VAL A 402 5.64 -33.73 14.84
CA VAL A 402 4.52 -34.59 14.37
C VAL A 402 4.35 -35.87 15.20
N LEU A 403 5.22 -36.15 16.19
CA LEU A 403 5.10 -37.32 17.08
C LEU A 403 4.74 -36.99 18.54
N ALA A 404 4.42 -35.73 18.86
CA ALA A 404 3.97 -35.33 20.21
C ALA A 404 2.44 -35.10 20.31
N LEU A 405 1.67 -35.40 19.27
CA LEU A 405 0.20 -35.30 19.27
C LEU A 405 -0.53 -36.66 19.35
N PHE A 406 0.18 -37.73 19.67
CA PHE A 406 -0.43 -39.03 19.96
C PHE A 406 0.17 -39.64 21.23
N TRP A 407 -0.08 -39.02 22.38
CA TRP A 407 -0.26 -39.64 23.70
C TRP A 407 -1.05 -38.71 24.60
#